data_AF-A0A1V1WXG9-F1
#
_entry.id   AF-A0A1V1WXG9-F1
#
_cell.length_a   1.000
_cell.length_b   1.000
_cell.length_c   1.000
_cell.angle_alpha   90.00
_cell.angle_beta   90.00
_cell.angle_gamma   90.00
#
_symmetry.space_group_name_H-M   'P 1'
#
loop_
_entity.id
_entity.type
_entity.pdbx_description
1 polymer ?
#
loop_
_entity_poly.entity_id
_entity_poly.type
_entity_poly.pdbx_seq_one_letter_code
_entity_poly.pdbx_strand_id
1 'polypeptide(L)' 'MGWAEIKIQQYNQGEKANWLERRVLEHANPVHLGLQVLGAIPLIYGLWVHNWALIAVGVLLNFIGHLYCWLKK' A
#
# COMPACT_ATOMS: atom_id res chain seq x y z
N MET A 1 16.00 17.51 -10.75
CA MET A 1 15.54 16.37 -9.96
C MET A 1 15.01 16.89 -8.63
N GLY A 2 13.75 16.62 -8.32
CA GLY A 2 13.15 16.97 -7.04
C GLY A 2 13.63 16.06 -5.91
N TRP A 3 13.59 16.54 -4.66
CA TRP A 3 14.00 15.77 -3.47
C TRP A 3 13.37 14.37 -3.41
N ALA A 4 12.09 14.26 -3.80
CA ALA A 4 11.37 12.99 -3.83
C ALA A 4 11.94 11.99 -4.85
N GLU A 5 12.37 12.46 -6.02
CA GLU A 5 12.92 11.62 -7.09
C GLU A 5 14.27 11.02 -6.67
N ILE A 6 15.11 11.82 -6.01
CA ILE A 6 16.41 11.39 -5.49
C ILE A 6 16.22 10.30 -4.43
N LYS A 7 15.26 10.48 -3.52
CA LYS A 7 14.92 9.52 -2.47
C LYS A 7 14.35 8.20 -3.03
N ILE A 8 13.53 8.26 -4.07
CA ILE A 8 13.01 7.06 -4.76
C ILE A 8 14.17 6.29 -5.42
N GLN A 9 15.12 6.99 -6.06
CA GLN A 9 16.30 6.36 -6.64
C GLN A 9 17.18 5.68 -5.58
N GLN A 10 17.43 6.35 -4.46
CA GLN A 10 18.18 5.79 -3.33
C GLN A 10 17.52 4.53 -2.76
N TYR A 11 16.19 4.54 -2.61
CA TYR A 11 15.43 3.36 -2.18
C TYR A 11 15.54 2.20 -3.19
N ASN A 12 15.42 2.47 -4.48
CA ASN A 12 15.60 1.47 -5.54
C ASN A 12 17.03 0.92 -5.61
N GLN A 13 18.02 1.67 -5.13
CA GLN A 13 19.42 1.24 -5.01
C GLN A 13 19.71 0.48 -3.70
N GLY A 14 18.69 0.26 -2.85
CA GLY A 14 18.82 -0.56 -1.64
C GLY A 14 19.26 0.22 -0.40
N GLU A 15 19.25 1.56 -0.42
CA GLU A 15 19.46 2.32 0.82
C GLU A 15 18.35 2.03 1.84
N LYS A 16 18.74 1.92 3.11
CA LYS A 16 17.81 1.67 4.21
C LYS A 16 17.00 2.93 4.51
N ALA A 17 15.82 3.05 3.88
CA ALA A 17 14.83 4.05 4.24
C ALA A 17 14.33 3.83 5.68
N ASN A 18 14.08 4.94 6.39
CA ASN A 18 13.51 4.91 7.71
C ASN A 18 12.03 4.42 7.65
N TRP A 19 11.43 4.00 8.77
CA TRP A 19 10.10 3.36 8.74
C TRP A 19 8.99 4.26 8.14
N LEU A 20 9.04 5.57 8.41
CA LEU A 20 8.13 6.57 7.82
C LEU A 20 8.40 6.78 6.33
N GLU A 21 9.67 6.90 5.95
CA GLU A 21 10.05 7.05 4.54
C GLU A 21 9.59 5.84 3.73
N ARG A 22 9.72 4.63 4.29
CA ARG A 22 9.23 3.40 3.66
C ARG A 22 7.71 3.43 3.47
N ARG A 23 6.93 3.89 4.45
CA ARG A 23 5.47 4.05 4.32
C ARG A 23 5.09 5.03 3.21
N VAL A 24 5.80 6.15 3.09
CA VAL A 24 5.57 7.17 2.05
C VAL A 24 5.97 6.63 0.67
N LEU A 25 7.10 5.94 0.57
CA LEU A 25 7.58 5.31 -0.66
C LEU A 25 6.68 4.15 -1.10
N GLU A 26 6.11 3.40 -0.16
CA GLU A 26 5.09 2.38 -0.45
C GLU A 26 3.85 3.01 -1.10
N HIS A 27 3.40 4.18 -0.63
CA HIS A 27 2.27 4.91 -1.25
C HIS A 27 2.62 5.55 -2.60
N ALA A 28 3.91 5.77 -2.89
CA ALA A 28 4.35 6.20 -4.21
C ALA A 28 4.26 5.08 -5.26
N ASN A 29 4.06 3.82 -4.84
CA ASN A 29 3.84 2.72 -5.76
C ASN A 29 2.36 2.71 -6.22
N PRO A 30 2.08 2.94 -7.52
CA PRO A 30 0.71 3.03 -8.02
C PRO A 30 -0.09 1.74 -7.82
N VAL A 31 0.58 0.59 -7.75
CA VAL A 31 -0.07 -0.71 -7.51
C VAL A 31 -0.54 -0.83 -6.06
N HIS A 32 0.26 -0.36 -5.10
CA HIS A 32 -0.11 -0.37 -3.68
C HIS A 32 -1.30 0.55 -3.42
N LEU A 33 -1.25 1.77 -3.97
CA LEU A 33 -2.33 2.73 -3.86
C LEU A 33 -3.63 2.22 -4.50
N GLY A 34 -3.53 1.61 -5.69
CA GLY A 34 -4.67 0.98 -6.35
C GLY A 34 -5.31 -0.14 -5.52
N LEU A 35 -4.49 -1.02 -4.94
CA LEU A 35 -4.97 -2.12 -4.08
C LEU A 35 -5.60 -1.61 -2.77
N GLN A 36 -5.06 -0.53 -2.19
CA GLN A 36 -5.69 0.09 -1.01
C GLN A 36 -7.06 0.65 -1.35
N VAL A 37 -7.21 1.39 -2.45
CA VAL A 37 -8.50 1.95 -2.88
C VAL A 37 -9.50 0.82 -3.16
N LEU A 38 -9.08 -0.22 -3.89
CA LEU A 38 -9.92 -1.38 -4.18
C LEU A 38 -10.29 -2.18 -2.92
N GLY A 39 -9.41 -2.25 -1.91
CA GLY A 39 -9.71 -2.88 -0.63
C GLY A 39 -10.60 -2.02 0.28
N ALA A 40 -10.50 -0.69 0.19
CA ALA A 40 -11.30 0.23 0.99
C ALA A 40 -12.80 0.18 0.63
N ILE A 41 -13.14 0.00 -0.65
CA ILE A 41 -14.54 -0.07 -1.13
C ILE A 41 -15.34 -1.20 -0.44
N PRO A 42 -14.94 -2.49 -0.53
CA PRO A 42 -15.65 -3.58 0.12
C PRO A 42 -15.56 -3.51 1.65
N LEU A 43 -14.51 -2.89 2.20
CA LEU A 43 -14.38 -2.71 3.65
C LEU A 43 -15.40 -1.72 4.20
N ILE A 44 -15.53 -0.54 3.58
CA ILE A 44 -16.52 0.49 3.94
C ILE A 44 -17.93 -0.04 3.71
N TYR A 45 -18.18 -0.66 2.55
CA TYR A 45 -19.49 -1.22 2.23
C TYR A 45 -19.84 -2.41 3.13
N GLY A 46 -18.87 -3.27 3.44
CA GLY A 46 -19.03 -4.39 4.36
C GLY A 46 -19.34 -3.93 5.79
N LEU A 47 -18.70 -2.86 6.27
CA LEU A 47 -19.05 -2.22 7.55
C LEU A 47 -20.47 -1.67 7.54
N TRP A 48 -20.89 -1.00 6.45
CA TRP A 48 -22.24 -0.46 6.31
C TRP A 48 -23.33 -1.54 6.40
N VAL A 49 -23.13 -2.65 5.67
CA VAL A 49 -24.09 -3.78 5.61
C VAL A 49 -23.86 -4.79 6.76
N HIS A 50 -22.88 -4.55 7.64
CA HIS A 50 -22.48 -5.47 8.71
C HIS A 50 -22.14 -6.88 8.19
N ASN A 51 -21.60 -6.97 6.97
CA ASN A 51 -21.25 -8.21 6.29
C ASN A 51 -19.76 -8.51 6.49
N TRP A 52 -19.48 -9.49 7.36
CA TRP A 52 -18.13 -9.93 7.68
C TRP A 52 -17.32 -10.44 6.50
N ALA A 53 -17.96 -11.06 5.50
CA ALA A 53 -17.25 -11.56 4.32
C ALA A 53 -16.64 -10.42 3.49
N LEU A 54 -17.39 -9.32 3.31
CA LEU A 54 -16.91 -8.14 2.59
C LEU A 54 -15.82 -7.40 3.36
N ILE A 55 -15.95 -7.32 4.69
CA ILE A 55 -14.91 -6.76 5.57
C ILE A 55 -13.62 -7.57 5.42
N ALA A 56 -13.70 -8.91 5.52
CA ALA A 56 -12.54 -9.78 5.38
C ALA A 56 -11.86 -9.62 4.00
N VAL A 57 -12.64 -9.57 2.92
CA VAL A 57 -12.12 -9.33 1.57
C VAL A 57 -11.38 -7.99 1.49
N GLY A 58 -11.97 -6.91 2.00
CA GLY A 58 -11.33 -5.59 2.00
C GLY A 58 -10.05 -5.52 2.83
N VAL A 59 -9.99 -6.22 3.96
CA VAL A 59 -8.78 -6.33 4.79
C VAL A 59 -7.70 -7.10 4.03
N LEU A 60 -8.04 -8.23 3.42
CA LEU A 60 -7.10 -9.05 2.65
C LEU A 60 -6.51 -8.29 1.46
N LEU A 61 -7.35 -7.57 0.71
CA LEU A 61 -6.90 -6.72 -0.41
C LEU A 61 -5.89 -5.66 0.03
N ASN A 62 -6.15 -4.98 1.16
CA ASN A 62 -5.21 -4.02 1.73
C ASN A 62 -3.88 -4.68 2.15
N PHE A 63 -3.95 -5.87 2.74
CA PHE A 63 -2.76 -6.64 3.14
C PHE A 63 -1.93 -7.10 1.94
N ILE A 64 -2.58 -7.56 0.86
CA ILE A 64 -1.92 -7.97 -0.38
C ILE A 64 -1.17 -6.80 -1.01
N GLY A 65 -1.72 -5.59 -0.96
CA GLY A 65 -1.01 -4.38 -1.39
C GLY A 65 0.33 -4.21 -0.68
N HIS A 66 0.33 -4.28 0.65
CA HIS A 66 1.57 -4.20 1.44
C HIS A 66 2.53 -5.35 1.12
N LEU A 67 2.01 -6.58 1.01
CA LEU A 67 2.83 -7.76 0.72
C LEU A 67 3.49 -7.65 -0.67
N TYR A 68 2.77 -7.18 -1.68
CA TYR A 68 3.31 -6.94 -3.01
C TYR A 68 4.46 -5.95 -2.98
N CYS A 69 4.32 -4.85 -2.25
CA CYS A 69 5.38 -3.84 -2.14
C CYS A 69 6.60 -4.35 -1.36
N TRP A 70 6.42 -5.32 -0.46
CA TRP A 70 7.50 -5.99 0.26
C TRP A 70 8.21 -7.07 -0.56
N LEU A 71 7.49 -7.80 -1.42
CA LEU A 71 8.05 -8.81 -2.30
C LEU A 71 8.78 -8.22 -3.51
N LYS A 72 8.38 -7.03 -3.97
CA LYS A 72 9.03 -6.32 -5.07
C LYS A 72 10.34 -5.60 -4.67
N LYS A 73 10.82 -5.84 -3.45
CA LYS A 73 12.08 -5.30 -2.93
C LYS A 73 13.27 -6.04 -3.54
#